data_AF-A0A7S4DQ10-F1
#
_entry.id   AF-A0A7S4DQ10-F1
#
_cell.length_a   1.000
_cell.length_b   1.000
_cell.length_c   1.000
_cell.angle_alpha   90.00
_cell.angle_beta   90.00
_cell.angle_gamma   90.00
#
_symmetry.space_group_name_H-M   'P 1'
#
loop_
_entity.id
_entity.type
_entity.pdbx_description
1 polymer ?
#
loop_
_entity_poly.entity_id
_entity_poly.type
_entity_poly.pdbx_seq_one_letter_code
_entity_poly.pdbx_strand_id
1 'polypeptide(L)'
;HTHTRTHTYTHTYTHMFSAEQTLETISHPDFKEKIVVGSIHHPVVMLIFSGSTECAILAKLLKTLSFKFPKISFFKIEQSEMLRNVPKEDCPIVMVSTPTHTCPTKNTHIRTNHTS
;
A
#
# COMPACT_ATOMS: atom_id res chain seq x y z
N HIS A 1 35.30 -33.35 -33.90
CA HIS A 1 35.29 -32.56 -32.66
C HIS A 1 34.23 -31.47 -32.78
N THR A 2 33.61 -31.17 -31.65
CA THR A 2 32.27 -30.63 -31.40
C THR A 2 32.06 -29.19 -31.89
N HIS A 3 31.05 -28.95 -32.74
CA HIS A 3 30.54 -27.60 -33.02
C HIS A 3 29.47 -27.24 -31.99
N THR A 4 29.82 -26.44 -31.00
CA THR A 4 28.90 -25.93 -29.99
C THR A 4 28.08 -24.80 -30.61
N ARG A 5 26.81 -25.08 -30.92
CA ARG A 5 25.86 -24.12 -31.46
C ARG A 5 25.31 -23.29 -30.29
N THR A 6 25.88 -22.12 -30.05
CA THR A 6 25.39 -21.18 -29.03
C THR A 6 24.06 -20.60 -29.50
N HIS A 7 22.95 -21.11 -28.97
CA HIS A 7 21.63 -20.52 -29.16
C HIS A 7 21.52 -19.27 -28.25
N THR A 8 21.73 -18.09 -28.84
CA THR A 8 21.39 -16.83 -28.18
C THR A 8 19.88 -16.70 -28.15
N TYR A 9 19.27 -17.08 -27.02
CA TYR A 9 17.87 -16.80 -26.73
C TYR A 9 17.74 -15.29 -26.42
N THR A 10 17.50 -14.49 -27.46
CA THR A 10 17.07 -13.10 -27.28
C THR A 10 15.61 -13.14 -26.84
N HIS A 11 15.38 -13.18 -25.53
CA HIS A 11 14.04 -12.95 -24.98
C HIS A 11 13.68 -11.49 -25.24
N THR A 12 12.96 -11.24 -26.32
CA THR A 12 12.31 -9.96 -26.59
C THR A 12 11.20 -9.80 -25.56
N TYR A 13 11.52 -9.24 -24.39
CA TYR A 13 10.55 -8.86 -23.38
C TYR A 13 9.86 -7.57 -23.84
N THR A 14 9.00 -7.70 -24.85
CA THR A 14 8.12 -6.62 -25.31
C THR A 14 6.98 -6.49 -24.32
N HIS A 15 7.26 -5.99 -23.12
CA HIS A 15 6.21 -5.48 -22.26
C HIS A 15 5.84 -4.08 -22.72
N MET A 16 4.64 -4.01 -23.30
CA MET A 16 3.90 -2.79 -23.57
C MET A 16 3.81 -1.96 -22.28
N PHE A 17 4.75 -1.03 -22.08
CA PHE A 17 4.61 0.04 -21.11
C PHE A 17 3.71 1.12 -21.74
N SER A 18 2.43 0.78 -21.88
CA SER A 18 1.40 1.73 -22.26
C SER A 18 0.92 2.46 -21.01
N ALA A 19 1.09 3.78 -21.00
CA ALA A 19 0.84 4.75 -19.93
C ALA A 19 1.69 4.58 -18.65
N GLU A 20 2.39 5.65 -18.26
CA GLU A 20 2.97 5.82 -16.92
C GLU A 20 1.84 5.89 -15.87
N GLN A 21 1.17 4.78 -15.59
CA GLN A 21 0.19 4.72 -14.51
C GLN A 21 0.93 4.91 -13.19
N THR A 22 0.95 6.10 -12.61
CA THR A 22 1.64 6.30 -11.34
C THR A 22 0.86 5.63 -10.22
N LEU A 23 1.54 5.30 -9.11
CA LEU A 23 0.84 4.86 -7.90
C LEU A 23 -0.24 5.90 -7.55
N GLU A 24 -1.46 5.44 -7.26
CA GLU A 24 -2.61 6.32 -7.06
C GLU A 24 -2.34 7.33 -5.93
N THR A 25 -2.41 8.62 -6.27
CA THR A 25 -2.36 9.70 -5.27
C THR A 25 -3.74 9.86 -4.67
N ILE A 26 -3.86 9.74 -3.35
CA ILE A 26 -5.11 10.02 -2.66
C ILE A 26 -5.10 11.44 -2.10
N SER A 27 -6.25 12.10 -2.18
CA SER A 27 -6.45 13.38 -1.53
C SER A 27 -6.69 13.17 -0.03
N HIS A 28 -6.53 14.23 0.76
CA HIS A 28 -6.79 14.15 2.20
C HIS A 28 -8.25 13.74 2.54
N PRO A 29 -9.29 14.29 1.89
CA PRO A 29 -10.67 13.82 2.08
C PRO A 29 -10.83 12.31 1.91
N ASP A 30 -10.13 11.72 0.94
CA ASP A 30 -10.20 10.29 0.63
C ASP A 30 -9.42 9.42 1.62
N PHE A 31 -8.57 10.01 2.46
CA PHE A 31 -7.70 9.27 3.39
C PHE A 31 -8.51 8.34 4.29
N LYS A 32 -9.56 8.87 4.93
CA LYS A 32 -10.36 8.10 5.88
C LYS A 32 -11.03 6.91 5.20
N GLU A 33 -11.59 7.11 4.02
CA GLU A 33 -12.27 6.06 3.28
C GLU A 33 -11.28 5.02 2.74
N LYS A 34 -10.24 5.45 2.03
CA LYS A 34 -9.32 4.53 1.36
C LYS A 34 -8.36 3.83 2.31
N ILE A 35 -7.90 4.50 3.35
CA ILE A 35 -6.94 3.95 4.30
C ILE A 35 -7.67 3.32 5.48
N VAL A 36 -8.51 4.07 6.21
CA VAL A 36 -9.12 3.55 7.46
C VAL A 36 -10.18 2.50 7.14
N VAL A 37 -11.17 2.85 6.32
CA VAL A 37 -12.25 1.89 5.96
C VAL A 37 -11.71 0.77 5.07
N GLY A 38 -10.91 1.11 4.05
CA GLY A 38 -10.28 0.10 3.20
C GLY A 38 -9.44 -0.93 3.98
N SER A 39 -8.75 -0.49 5.03
CA SER A 39 -7.92 -1.40 5.83
C SER A 39 -8.71 -2.45 6.62
N ILE A 40 -10.02 -2.29 6.82
CA ILE A 40 -10.86 -3.27 7.50
C ILE A 40 -10.88 -4.61 6.75
N HIS A 41 -10.84 -4.56 5.42
CA HIS A 41 -11.03 -5.74 4.58
C HIS A 41 -9.72 -6.34 4.07
N HIS A 42 -8.71 -5.51 3.86
CA HIS A 42 -7.40 -5.96 3.36
C HIS A 42 -6.28 -5.00 3.79
N PRO A 43 -5.01 -5.43 3.82
CA PRO A 43 -3.90 -4.54 4.12
C PRO A 43 -3.83 -3.36 3.15
N VAL A 44 -3.43 -2.21 3.68
CA VAL A 44 -3.21 -0.98 2.92
C VAL A 44 -1.80 -0.47 3.17
N VAL A 45 -1.03 -0.28 2.11
CA VAL A 45 0.31 0.31 2.12
C VAL A 45 0.23 1.72 1.59
N MET A 46 0.75 2.68 2.35
CA MET A 46 0.70 4.10 2.00
C MET A 46 2.09 4.71 2.02
N LEU A 47 2.43 5.43 0.95
CA LEU A 47 3.64 6.24 0.85
C LEU A 47 3.31 7.71 1.13
N ILE A 48 3.90 8.29 2.18
CA ILE A 48 3.92 9.74 2.38
C ILE A 48 5.17 10.28 1.67
N PHE A 49 4.99 11.23 0.76
CA PHE A 49 6.08 11.73 -0.09
C PHE A 49 6.20 13.25 -0.11
N SER A 50 7.41 13.76 -0.36
CA SER A 50 7.67 15.20 -0.54
C SER A 50 8.66 15.46 -1.69
N GLY A 51 8.17 15.37 -2.93
CA GLY A 51 8.87 15.85 -4.14
C GLY A 51 10.31 15.33 -4.42
N SER A 52 10.83 14.36 -3.66
CA SER A 52 12.24 13.93 -3.73
C SER A 52 12.45 12.79 -4.71
N THR A 53 13.70 12.58 -5.15
CA THR A 53 14.06 11.47 -6.05
C THR A 53 13.85 10.11 -5.38
N GLU A 54 14.15 9.99 -4.09
CA GLU A 54 13.95 8.80 -3.27
C GLU A 54 12.46 8.44 -3.22
N CYS A 55 11.58 9.44 -3.05
CA CYS A 55 10.14 9.25 -3.11
C CYS A 55 9.68 8.68 -4.46
N ALA A 56 10.24 9.17 -5.57
CA ALA A 56 9.91 8.69 -6.91
C ALA A 56 10.35 7.24 -7.13
N ILE A 57 11.55 6.88 -6.64
CA ILE A 57 12.06 5.50 -6.69
C ILE A 57 11.12 4.57 -5.91
N LEU A 58 10.76 4.95 -4.67
CA LEU A 58 9.91 4.12 -3.82
C LEU A 58 8.49 4.00 -4.37
N ALA A 59 7.92 5.08 -4.91
CA ALA A 59 6.61 5.04 -5.58
C ALA A 59 6.61 4.07 -6.77
N LYS A 60 7.70 4.01 -7.54
CA LYS A 60 7.87 3.05 -8.64
C LYS A 60 7.93 1.61 -8.13
N LEU A 61 8.67 1.35 -7.04
CA LEU A 61 8.76 0.01 -6.43
C LEU A 61 7.40 -0.45 -5.87
N LEU A 62 6.70 0.41 -5.14
CA LEU A 62 5.37 0.10 -4.60
C LEU A 62 4.35 -0.16 -5.70
N LYS A 63 4.42 0.57 -6.83
CA LYS A 63 3.63 0.27 -8.03
C LYS A 63 3.93 -1.14 -8.55
N THR A 64 5.19 -1.56 -8.63
CA THR A 64 5.51 -2.93 -9.05
C THR A 64 4.92 -3.96 -8.09
N LEU A 65 4.92 -3.68 -6.78
CA LEU A 65 4.32 -4.56 -5.77
C LEU A 65 2.79 -4.61 -5.88
N SER A 66 2.11 -3.52 -6.25
CA SER A 66 0.65 -3.52 -6.39
C SER A 66 0.15 -4.51 -7.45
N PHE A 67 0.88 -4.66 -8.56
CA PHE A 67 0.58 -5.68 -9.56
C PHE A 67 0.83 -7.11 -9.06
N LYS A 68 1.84 -7.29 -8.20
CA LYS A 68 2.21 -8.60 -7.66
C LYS A 68 1.28 -9.04 -6.52
N PHE A 69 0.71 -8.09 -5.78
CA PHE A 69 -0.10 -8.33 -4.59
C PHE A 69 -1.46 -7.63 -4.70
N PRO A 70 -2.39 -8.12 -5.55
CA PRO A 70 -3.69 -7.48 -5.78
C PRO A 70 -4.62 -7.49 -4.56
N LYS A 71 -4.30 -8.26 -3.52
CA LYS A 71 -5.02 -8.29 -2.24
C LYS A 71 -4.54 -7.22 -1.25
N ILE A 72 -3.59 -6.37 -1.64
CA ILE A 72 -3.07 -5.27 -0.84
C ILE A 72 -3.32 -4.00 -1.64
N SER A 73 -3.92 -3.00 -1.01
CA SER A 73 -4.05 -1.69 -1.64
C SER A 73 -2.79 -0.87 -1.43
N PHE A 74 -2.35 -0.16 -2.48
CA PHE A 74 -1.18 0.70 -2.42
C PHE A 74 -1.59 2.11 -2.84
N PHE A 75 -1.27 3.09 -2.00
CA PHE A 75 -1.56 4.51 -2.26
C PHE A 75 -0.35 5.38 -1.95
N LYS A 76 -0.35 6.60 -2.47
CA LYS A 76 0.54 7.67 -2.00
C LYS A 76 -0.23 8.91 -1.62
N ILE A 77 0.28 9.65 -0.64
CA ILE A 77 -0.25 10.93 -0.19
C ILE A 77 0.89 11.93 -0.08
N GLU A 78 0.67 13.15 -0.55
CA GLU A 78 1.67 14.20 -0.45
C GLU A 78 1.78 14.68 1.00
N GLN A 79 3.02 14.85 1.48
CA GLN A 79 3.28 15.55 2.72
C GLN A 79 2.71 16.97 2.56
N SER A 80 1.77 17.32 3.43
CA SER A 80 1.11 18.61 3.43
C SER A 80 0.94 19.11 4.86
N GLU A 81 0.53 20.37 5.00
CA GLU A 81 0.21 21.00 6.28
C GLU A 81 -0.92 20.31 7.07
N MET A 82 -1.58 19.29 6.50
CA MET A 82 -2.58 18.48 7.21
C MET A 82 -1.97 17.22 7.85
N LEU A 83 -0.79 16.79 7.40
CA LEU A 83 0.05 15.77 8.04
C LEU A 83 1.10 16.47 8.92
N ARG A 84 0.67 17.41 9.78
CA ARG A 84 1.56 18.28 10.59
C ARG A 84 2.58 17.53 11.42
N ASN A 85 2.27 16.29 11.76
CA ASN A 85 3.12 15.43 12.59
C ASN A 85 4.17 14.66 11.79
N VAL A 86 4.20 14.83 10.46
CA VAL A 86 5.17 14.20 9.56
C VAL A 86 6.01 15.30 8.93
N PRO A 87 7.24 15.56 9.43
CA PRO A 87 8.18 16.49 8.81
C PRO A 87 8.51 16.09 7.36
N LYS A 88 8.85 17.07 6.50
CA LYS A 88 9.19 16.79 5.09
C LYS A 88 10.52 16.03 4.98
N GLU A 89 11.46 16.36 5.86
CA GLU A 89 12.77 15.75 6.01
C GLU A 89 12.71 14.25 6.34
N ASP A 90 11.61 13.77 6.92
CA ASP A 90 11.42 12.35 7.23
C ASP A 90 10.83 11.56 6.03
N CYS A 91 10.46 12.25 4.95
CA CYS A 91 9.99 11.57 3.74
C CYS A 91 11.17 10.93 2.98
N PRO A 92 10.96 9.75 2.34
CA PRO A 92 9.69 9.04 2.23
C PRO A 92 9.35 8.19 3.47
N ILE A 93 8.07 8.19 3.87
CA ILE A 93 7.56 7.29 4.92
C ILE A 93 6.62 6.27 4.30
N VAL A 94 6.80 4.99 4.64
CA VAL A 94 5.86 3.92 4.30
C VAL A 94 5.11 3.48 5.55
N MET A 95 3.80 3.58 5.49
CA MET A 95 2.90 3.08 6.54
C MET A 95 2.13 1.87 6.03
N VAL A 96 1.83 0.94 6.93
CA VAL A 96 1.00 -0.22 6.64
C VAL A 96 -0.15 -0.25 7.64
N SER A 97 -1.38 -0.24 7.15
CA SER A 97 -2.57 -0.52 7.95
C SER A 97 -3.02 -1.95 7.67
N THR A 98 -3.12 -2.77 8.71
CA THR A 98 -3.58 -4.15 8.61
C THR A 98 -5.02 -4.27 9.07
N PRO A 99 -5.79 -5.25 8.55
CA PRO A 99 -7.14 -5.54 9.04
C PRO A 99 -7.18 -5.69 10.55
N THR A 100 -7.96 -4.84 11.20
CA THR A 100 -8.32 -5.04 12.60
C THR A 100 -9.39 -6.11 12.62
N HIS A 101 -9.02 -7.32 13.03
CA HIS A 101 -10.01 -8.31 13.45
C HIS A 101 -10.69 -7.76 14.70
N THR A 102 -11.86 -7.14 14.54
CA THR A 102 -12.76 -6.92 15.67
C THR A 102 -13.15 -8.31 16.19
N CYS A 103 -12.51 -8.74 17.28
CA CYS A 103 -13.02 -9.87 18.04
C CYS A 103 -14.47 -9.51 18.44
N PRO A 104 -15.48 -10.33 18.12
CA PRO A 104 -16.83 -10.05 18.57
C PRO A 104 -16.79 -10.08 20.10
N THR A 105 -17.04 -8.93 20.72
CA THR A 105 -17.20 -8.81 22.17
C THR A 105 -18.32 -9.78 22.55
N LYS A 106 -17.98 -10.88 23.23
CA LYS A 106 -18.97 -11.76 23.84
C LYS A 106 -19.82 -10.89 24.76
N ASN A 107 -21.07 -10.64 24.38
CA ASN A 107 -22.08 -10.12 25.30
C ASN A 107 -22.15 -11.09 26.47
N THR A 108 -21.47 -10.74 27.56
CA THR A 108 -21.59 -11.44 28.82
C THR A 108 -22.95 -11.07 29.36
N HIS A 109 -23.94 -11.94 29.13
CA HIS A 109 -25.21 -11.87 29.84
C HIS A 109 -24.91 -11.97 31.34
N ILE A 110 -24.92 -10.82 32.02
CA ILE A 110 -24.97 -10.79 33.48
C ILE A 110 -26.35 -11.31 33.86
N ARG A 111 -26.40 -12.60 34.20
CA ARG A 111 -27.57 -13.23 34.79
C ARG A 111 -27.64 -12.75 36.23
N THR A 112 -28.43 -11.72 36.49
CA THR A 112 -28.75 -11.30 37.87
C THR A 112 -29.65 -12.37 38.49
N ASN A 113 -29.05 -13.23 39.32
CA ASN A 113 -29.82 -14.06 40.24
C ASN A 113 -30.34 -13.16 41.37
N HIS A 114 -31.59 -12.72 41.26
CA HIS A 114 -32.33 -12.27 42.43
C HIS A 114 -32.54 -13.48 43.33
N THR A 115 -31.91 -13.44 44.51
CA THR A 115 -32.23 -14.33 45.63
C THR A 115 -32.80 -13.46 46.73
N SER A 116 -34.04 -13.84 47.10
CA SER A 116 -34.79 -13.54 48.32
C SER A 116 -35.26 -12.11 48.58
#